data_AF-A0A947BLK6-F1
#
_entry.id   AF-A0A947BLK6-F1
#
_cell.length_a   1.000
_cell.length_b   1.000
_cell.length_c   1.000
_cell.angle_alpha   90.00
_cell.angle_beta   90.00
_cell.angle_gamma   90.00
#
_symmetry.space_group_name_H-M   'P 1'
#
loop_
_entity.id
_entity.type
_entity.pdbx_description
1 polymer ?
#
loop_
_entity_poly.entity_id
_entity_poly.type
_entity_poly.pdbx_seq_one_letter_code
_entity_poly.pdbx_strand_id
1 'polypeptide(L)'
;VQFLPEDHTAFIYQFEGALMVGDQLLEEQQLAVLGEGEQVTISTDNDSARFLLVSGGAIGEPIVQYGPFVMNTREQIEQALADYRDGKLVQTRANMVSAD
;
A
#
# COMPACT_ATOMS: atom_id res chain seq x y z
N VAL A 1 10.39 -15.99 8.85
CA VAL A 1 10.50 -16.06 7.38
C VAL A 1 9.10 -16.08 6.80
N GLN A 2 8.85 -15.28 5.77
CA GLN A 2 7.59 -15.23 5.05
C GLN A 2 7.87 -15.48 3.57
N PHE A 3 7.10 -16.36 2.94
CA PHE A 3 7.15 -16.62 1.50
C PHE A 3 6.21 -15.66 0.75
N LEU A 4 6.66 -15.19 -0.41
CA LEU A 4 5.93 -14.29 -1.29
C LEU A 4 6.00 -14.83 -2.73
N PRO A 5 4.96 -14.62 -3.56
CA PRO A 5 5.05 -14.94 -4.99
C PRO A 5 6.18 -14.14 -5.66
N GLU A 6 6.93 -14.77 -6.56
CA GLU A 6 8.13 -14.22 -7.21
C GLU A 6 7.86 -12.96 -8.04
N ASP A 7 6.65 -12.85 -8.59
CA ASP A 7 6.20 -11.75 -9.46
C ASP A 7 5.51 -10.60 -8.70
N HIS A 8 5.44 -10.68 -7.37
CA HIS A 8 4.85 -9.63 -6.55
C HIS A 8 5.85 -8.50 -6.30
N THR A 9 5.37 -7.26 -6.47
CA THR A 9 6.02 -6.12 -5.81
C THR A 9 5.70 -6.19 -4.33
N ALA A 10 6.72 -6.02 -3.47
CA ALA A 10 6.53 -6.05 -2.02
C ALA A 10 7.34 -4.97 -1.31
N PHE A 11 6.83 -4.51 -0.16
CA PHE A 11 7.54 -3.61 0.72
C PHE A 11 7.18 -3.86 2.19
N ILE A 12 8.08 -3.45 3.08
CA ILE A 12 7.88 -3.43 4.52
C ILE A 12 7.87 -1.99 5.00
N TYR A 13 6.89 -1.61 5.82
CA TYR A 13 6.86 -0.33 6.52
C TYR A 13 6.85 -0.56 8.02
N GLN A 14 7.81 0.03 8.72
CA GLN A 14 7.99 -0.13 10.16
C GLN A 14 7.25 1.00 10.90
N PHE A 15 6.45 0.65 11.92
CA PHE A 15 5.76 1.62 12.80
C PHE A 15 6.45 1.85 14.14
N GLU A 16 6.77 0.77 14.86
CA GLU A 16 7.30 0.82 16.23
C GLU A 16 8.33 -0.29 16.45
N GLY A 17 9.38 0.00 17.23
CA GLY A 17 10.41 -0.96 17.65
C GLY A 17 11.66 -0.95 16.77
N ALA A 18 12.30 -2.11 16.63
CA ALA A 18 13.44 -2.31 15.73
C ALA A 18 13.24 -3.59 14.92
N LEU A 19 13.43 -3.51 13.61
CA LEU A 19 13.17 -4.62 12.69
C LEU A 19 14.41 -4.90 11.85
N MET A 20 14.80 -6.16 11.76
CA MET A 20 15.79 -6.63 10.79
C MET A 20 15.06 -7.26 9.60
N VAL A 21 15.37 -6.81 8.38
CA VAL A 21 14.91 -7.38 7.11
C VAL A 21 16.12 -8.00 6.42
N GLY A 22 16.20 -9.33 6.44
CA GLY A 22 17.46 -10.04 6.18
C GLY A 22 18.52 -9.58 7.18
N ASP A 23 19.65 -9.08 6.66
CA ASP A 23 20.76 -8.56 7.47
C ASP A 23 20.73 -7.03 7.63
N GLN A 24 19.63 -6.36 7.22
CA GLN A 24 19.51 -4.91 7.26
C GLN A 24 18.57 -4.45 8.36
N LEU A 25 19.03 -3.49 9.17
CA LEU A 25 18.19 -2.80 10.13
C LEU A 25 17.26 -1.83 9.39
N LEU A 26 15.96 -1.94 9.65
CA LEU A 26 14.94 -1.00 9.23
C LEU A 26 14.47 -0.21 10.45
N GLU A 27 14.76 1.08 10.45
CA GLU A 27 14.44 1.98 11.57
C GLU A 27 12.95 2.36 11.58
N GLU A 28 12.51 3.00 12.67
CA GLU A 28 11.14 3.45 12.79
C GLU A 28 10.73 4.40 11.66
N GLN A 29 9.50 4.22 11.16
CA GLN A 29 8.90 5.03 10.08
C GLN A 29 9.62 4.93 8.74
N GLN A 30 10.42 3.89 8.53
CA GLN A 30 11.05 3.62 7.24
C GLN A 30 10.27 2.61 6.42
N LEU A 31 10.35 2.79 5.09
CA LEU A 31 9.85 1.88 4.08
C LEU A 31 11.03 1.20 3.38
N ALA A 32 11.06 -0.13 3.38
CA ALA A 32 11.98 -0.92 2.57
C ALA A 32 11.21 -1.57 1.40
N VAL A 33 11.61 -1.25 0.17
CA VAL A 33 11.16 -1.99 -1.02
C VAL A 33 11.96 -3.28 -1.10
N LEU A 34 11.27 -4.41 -1.24
CA LEU A 34 11.92 -5.72 -1.36
C LEU A 34 12.35 -5.94 -2.82
N GLY A 35 13.56 -6.49 -2.99
CA GLY A 35 14.06 -6.91 -4.29
C GLY A 35 13.44 -8.24 -4.74
N GLU A 36 13.96 -8.78 -5.84
CA GLU A 36 13.55 -10.07 -6.39
C GLU A 36 13.82 -11.23 -5.41
N GLY A 37 12.89 -12.20 -5.35
CA GLY A 37 13.02 -13.41 -4.54
C GLY A 37 11.69 -13.95 -4.04
N GLU A 38 11.71 -15.17 -3.48
CA GLU A 38 10.50 -15.89 -3.05
C GLU A 38 10.24 -15.80 -1.53
N GLN A 39 11.15 -15.20 -0.77
CA GLN A 39 11.04 -15.13 0.68
C GLN A 39 11.71 -13.88 1.27
N VAL A 40 11.17 -13.44 2.41
CA VAL A 40 11.76 -12.41 3.25
C VAL A 40 11.97 -12.94 4.67
N THR A 41 13.18 -12.78 5.18
CA THR A 41 13.50 -13.05 6.59
C THR A 41 13.30 -11.77 7.37
N ILE A 42 12.53 -11.87 8.45
CA ILE A 42 12.22 -10.76 9.35
C ILE A 42 12.51 -11.25 10.75
N SER A 43 13.29 -10.47 11.50
CA SER A 43 13.63 -10.75 12.89
C SER A 43 13.66 -9.47 13.70
N THR A 44 13.56 -9.63 15.02
CA THR A 44 13.82 -8.58 15.99
C THR A 44 14.86 -9.10 16.97
N ASP A 45 15.68 -8.22 17.54
CA ASP A 45 16.71 -8.64 18.50
C ASP A 45 16.08 -8.92 19.87
N ASN A 46 15.61 -7.87 20.55
CA ASN A 46 15.11 -7.97 21.93
C ASN A 46 13.74 -7.33 22.15
N ASP A 47 13.35 -6.39 21.29
CA ASP A 47 12.09 -5.67 21.41
C ASP A 47 11.02 -6.21 20.46
N SER A 48 9.77 -5.97 20.82
CA SER A 48 8.65 -6.20 19.90
C SER A 48 8.66 -5.14 18.82
N ALA A 49 8.36 -5.53 17.58
CA ALA A 49 8.21 -4.61 16.46
C ALA A 49 6.79 -4.67 15.88
N ARG A 50 6.30 -3.52 15.41
CA ARG A 50 5.06 -3.43 14.64
C ARG A 50 5.39 -2.91 13.26
N PHE A 51 5.00 -3.65 12.24
CA PHE A 51 5.28 -3.33 10.85
C PHE A 51 4.13 -3.84 9.96
N LEU A 52 4.04 -3.30 8.75
CA LEU A 52 3.24 -3.84 7.67
C LEU A 52 4.18 -4.49 6.65
N LEU A 53 3.85 -5.70 6.22
CA LEU A 53 4.37 -6.30 5.00
C LEU A 53 3.24 -6.27 3.97
N VAL A 54 3.47 -5.61 2.84
CA VAL A 54 2.51 -5.51 1.74
C VAL A 54 3.11 -6.16 0.52
N SER A 55 2.35 -7.03 -0.15
CA SER A 55 2.73 -7.61 -1.44
C SER A 55 1.54 -7.62 -2.38
N GLY A 56 1.78 -7.40 -3.67
CA GLY A 56 0.75 -7.52 -4.69
C GLY A 56 1.35 -7.76 -6.07
N GLY A 57 0.65 -8.57 -6.86
CA GLY A 57 0.98 -8.77 -8.27
C GLY A 57 0.83 -7.47 -9.05
N ALA A 58 1.73 -7.24 -9.99
CA ALA A 58 1.65 -6.08 -10.87
C ALA A 58 0.38 -6.13 -11.71
N ILE A 59 -0.41 -5.06 -11.70
CA ILE A 59 -1.63 -4.94 -12.51
C ILE A 59 -1.29 -4.87 -14.01
N GLY A 60 -0.11 -4.33 -14.36
CA GLY A 60 0.35 -4.25 -15.74
C GLY A 60 -0.36 -3.18 -16.60
N GLU A 61 -1.14 -2.30 -15.97
CA GLU A 61 -1.86 -1.22 -16.65
C GLU A 61 -1.17 0.13 -16.44
N PRO A 62 -1.34 1.09 -17.38
CA PRO A 62 -0.85 2.44 -17.19
C PRO A 62 -1.45 3.10 -15.94
N ILE A 63 -0.65 3.93 -15.29
CA ILE A 63 -1.06 4.74 -14.14
C ILE A 63 -1.01 6.21 -14.54
N VAL A 64 -2.17 6.87 -14.52
CA VAL A 64 -2.31 8.32 -14.71
C VAL A 64 -2.94 8.89 -13.45
N GLN A 65 -2.21 9.74 -12.73
CA GLN A 65 -2.67 10.35 -11.49
C GLN A 65 -2.87 11.86 -11.65
N TYR A 66 -3.98 12.37 -11.10
CA TYR A 66 -4.20 13.79 -10.91
C TYR A 66 -4.93 14.07 -9.60
N GLY A 67 -4.21 14.59 -8.61
CA GLY A 67 -4.74 14.84 -7.27
C GLY A 67 -5.27 13.55 -6.63
N PRO A 68 -6.56 13.49 -6.21
CA PRO A 68 -7.13 12.31 -5.55
C PRO A 68 -7.57 11.19 -6.50
N PHE A 69 -7.40 11.37 -7.81
CA PHE A 69 -7.86 10.42 -8.83
C PHE A 69 -6.68 9.71 -9.50
N VAL A 70 -6.78 8.39 -9.60
CA VAL A 70 -5.84 7.52 -10.31
C VAL A 70 -6.64 6.69 -11.30
N MET A 71 -6.32 6.79 -12.58
CA MET A 71 -6.98 6.08 -13.69
C MET A 71 -5.91 5.56 -14.68
N ASN A 72 -6.34 4.90 -15.76
CA ASN A 72 -5.42 4.37 -16.78
C ASN A 72 -5.16 5.35 -17.94
N THR A 73 -6.05 6.31 -18.21
CA THR A 73 -5.88 7.29 -19.29
C THR A 73 -6.17 8.74 -18.85
N ARG A 74 -5.73 9.70 -19.66
CA ARG A 74 -5.98 11.13 -19.41
C ARG A 74 -7.47 11.48 -19.52
N GLU A 75 -8.17 10.89 -20.47
CA GLU A 75 -9.60 11.08 -20.70
C GLU A 75 -10.42 10.59 -19.50
N GLN A 76 -10.02 9.46 -18.90
CA GLN A 76 -10.65 8.96 -17.68
C GLN A 76 -10.46 9.90 -16.48
N ILE A 77 -9.31 10.55 -16.36
CA ILE A 77 -9.09 11.60 -15.36
C ILE A 77 -10.01 12.80 -15.59
N GLU A 78 -10.17 13.23 -16.84
CA GLU A 78 -11.06 14.35 -17.18
C GLU A 78 -12.52 14.02 -16.87
N GLN A 79 -12.94 12.78 -17.13
CA GLN A 79 -14.25 12.27 -16.73
C GLN A 79 -14.42 12.26 -15.20
N ALA A 80 -13.45 11.73 -14.45
CA ALA A 80 -13.52 11.69 -12.99
C ALA A 80 -13.62 13.10 -12.37
N LEU A 81 -12.93 14.09 -12.94
CA LEU A 81 -13.04 15.49 -12.54
C LEU A 81 -14.42 16.08 -12.85
N ALA A 82 -15.01 15.76 -14.01
CA ALA A 82 -16.36 16.17 -14.34
C ALA A 82 -17.38 15.55 -13.37
N ASP A 83 -17.26 14.25 -13.09
CA ASP A 83 -18.15 13.56 -12.15
C ASP A 83 -18.03 14.10 -10.72
N TYR A 84 -16.83 14.49 -10.30
CA TYR A 84 -16.64 15.16 -9.02
C TYR A 84 -17.33 16.53 -8.97
N ARG A 85 -17.14 17.36 -10.00
CA ARG A 85 -17.76 18.69 -10.11
C ARG A 85 -19.29 18.61 -10.15
N ASP A 86 -19.82 17.59 -10.80
CA ASP A 86 -21.25 17.34 -10.93
C ASP A 86 -21.85 16.62 -9.71
N GLY A 87 -21.03 16.24 -8.72
CA GLY A 87 -21.49 15.52 -7.52
C GLY A 87 -21.91 14.07 -7.77
N LYS A 88 -21.46 13.45 -8.87
CA LYS A 88 -21.86 12.10 -9.31
C LYS A 88 -21.05 10.96 -8.66
N LEU A 89 -19.93 11.27 -8.00
CA LEU A 89 -19.08 10.23 -7.39
C LEU A 89 -19.71 9.55 -6.15
N VAL A 90 -20.69 10.18 -5.50
CA VAL A 90 -21.37 9.63 -4.32
C VAL A 90 -22.85 9.50 -4.61
N GLN A 91 -23.33 8.27 -4.80
CA GLN A 91 -24.76 8.02 -5.01
C GLN A 91 -25.52 7.77 -3.70
N THR A 92 -24.91 7.12 -2.72
CA THR A 92 -25.53 6.82 -1.43
C THR A 92 -24.52 7.07 -0.31
N ARG A 93 -24.89 7.92 0.66
CA ARG A 93 -24.11 8.06 1.90
C ARG A 93 -24.55 6.98 2.88
N ALA A 94 -23.59 6.34 3.55
CA ALA A 94 -23.89 5.49 4.68
C ALA A 94 -24.48 6.34 5.82
N ASN A 95 -25.57 5.87 6.43
CA ASN A 95 -26.11 6.49 7.64
C ASN A 95 -25.29 6.04 8.85
N MET A 96 -24.94 6.96 9.74
CA MET A 96 -24.47 6.58 11.08
C MET A 96 -25.69 6.21 11.94
N VAL A 97 -25.60 5.08 12.63
CA VAL A 97 -26.56 4.68 13.65
C VAL A 97 -25.94 4.98 15.01
N SER A 98 -26.70 5.61 15.91
CA SER A 98 -26.31 5.74 17.31
C SER A 98 -26.33 4.36 17.98
N ALA A 99 -25.33 4.07 18.82
CA ALA A 99 -25.40 2.92 19.72
C ALA A 99 -26.43 3.25 20.82
N ASP A 100 -27.40 2.35 21.01
CA ASP A 100 -28.33 2.38 22.16
C ASP A 100 -27.58 2.12 23.48
#